data_AF-A0A934R3P6-F1
#
_entry.id   AF-A0A934R3P6-F1
#
_cell.length_a   1.000
_cell.length_b   1.000
_cell.length_c   1.000
_cell.angle_alpha   90.00
_cell.angle_beta   90.00
_cell.angle_gamma   90.00
#
_symmetry.space_group_name_H-M   'P 1'
#
loop_
_entity.id
_entity.type
_entity.pdbx_description
1 polymer ?
#
loop_
_entity_poly.entity_id
_entity_poly.type
_entity_poly.pdbx_seq_one_letter_code
_entity_poly.pdbx_strand_id
1 'polypeptide(L)'
;MNIPAFPLCWPDRFPRAKARVSSSFKTQLAGAIKNVQCSLKLFGSDSGKAVGDVVISSNCSLGVDNPSDPGVAVWFTWEGKQVCIAVDRYAKLEANLQAIHHIIEARRTELRHGGLEIIRATFTGFLALPAPAPKPWWHRHPSLGGF
;
A
#
# COMPACT_ATOMS: atom_id res chain seq x y z
N MET A 1 1.37 -2.29 -16.19
CA MET A 1 1.83 -1.00 -15.65
C MET A 1 2.97 -1.27 -14.69
N ASN A 2 4.11 -0.58 -14.80
CA ASN A 2 5.26 -0.83 -13.92
C ASN A 2 5.12 -0.03 -12.62
N ILE A 3 4.92 -0.72 -11.49
CA ILE A 3 4.79 -0.09 -10.18
C ILE A 3 6.14 -0.20 -9.47
N PRO A 4 6.84 0.92 -9.23
CA PRO A 4 8.11 0.88 -8.53
C PRO A 4 7.91 0.70 -7.01
N ALA A 5 8.82 -0.03 -6.36
CA ALA A 5 8.88 -0.10 -4.91
C ALA A 5 9.37 1.23 -4.28
N PHE A 6 10.12 2.02 -5.03
CA PHE A 6 10.61 3.35 -4.66
C PHE A 6 10.74 4.24 -5.91
N PRO A 7 10.38 5.54 -5.86
CA PRO A 7 9.73 6.24 -4.74
C PRO A 7 8.27 5.77 -4.54
N LEU A 8 7.61 6.24 -3.47
CA LEU A 8 6.21 5.91 -3.16
C LEU A 8 5.30 6.19 -4.35
N CYS A 9 4.66 5.14 -4.85
CA CYS A 9 3.67 5.15 -5.90
C CYS A 9 2.26 5.14 -5.29
N TRP A 10 1.73 6.33 -5.01
CA TRP A 10 0.41 6.52 -4.41
C TRP A 10 -0.69 6.53 -5.48
N PRO A 11 -1.89 5.94 -5.25
CA PRO A 11 -2.97 5.94 -6.21
C PRO A 11 -3.62 7.34 -6.37
N ASP A 12 -3.83 7.80 -7.61
CA ASP A 12 -4.20 9.19 -7.96
C ASP A 12 -5.45 9.73 -7.25
N ARG A 13 -6.49 8.91 -7.07
CA ARG A 13 -7.76 9.35 -6.48
C ARG A 13 -7.82 9.21 -4.97
N PHE A 14 -6.75 8.76 -4.31
CA PHE A 14 -6.73 8.59 -2.86
C PHE A 14 -6.20 9.87 -2.20
N PRO A 15 -7.00 10.52 -1.33
CA PRO A 15 -6.50 11.66 -0.58
C PRO A 15 -5.37 11.23 0.35
N ARG A 16 -4.34 12.07 0.45
CA ARG A 16 -3.30 11.96 1.49
C ARG A 16 -3.88 12.38 2.84
N ALA A 17 -3.37 11.81 3.93
CA ALA A 17 -3.73 12.26 5.27
C ALA A 17 -3.27 13.71 5.50
N LYS A 18 -4.17 14.58 5.97
CA LYS A 18 -3.86 15.97 6.31
C LYS A 18 -2.97 16.11 7.54
N ALA A 19 -3.13 15.18 8.49
CA ALA A 19 -2.34 15.09 9.71
C ALA A 19 -2.11 13.62 10.04
N ARG A 20 -0.93 13.33 10.61
CA ARG A 20 -0.54 11.98 11.01
C ARG A 20 -0.68 11.81 12.52
N VAL A 21 -1.09 10.62 12.94
CA VAL A 21 -1.25 10.27 14.36
C VAL A 21 -0.23 9.22 14.80
N SER A 22 -0.02 9.11 16.11
CA SER A 22 0.71 7.97 16.68
C SER A 22 -0.12 6.69 16.59
N SER A 23 0.56 5.55 16.49
CA SER A 23 -0.07 4.24 16.53
C SER A 23 0.17 3.56 17.89
N SER A 24 -0.78 2.74 18.32
CA SER A 24 -0.60 1.80 19.44
C SER A 24 0.05 0.47 19.03
N PHE A 25 0.30 0.26 17.73
CA PHE A 25 0.91 -0.96 17.21
C PHE A 25 2.32 -1.17 17.76
N LYS A 26 2.60 -2.39 18.22
CA LYS A 26 3.90 -2.82 18.74
C LYS A 26 4.59 -3.75 17.73
N THR A 27 4.89 -3.23 16.55
CA THR A 27 5.48 -4.01 15.46
C THR A 27 6.65 -3.26 14.85
N GLN A 28 7.76 -3.95 14.60
CA GLN A 28 8.92 -3.40 13.87
C GLN A 28 8.73 -3.56 12.36
N LEU A 29 9.47 -2.78 11.55
CA LEU A 29 9.36 -2.77 10.10
C LEU A 29 9.39 -4.17 9.44
N ALA A 30 10.39 -4.98 9.77
CA ALA A 30 10.52 -6.34 9.23
C ALA A 30 9.30 -7.22 9.58
N GLY A 31 8.77 -7.09 10.80
CA GLY A 31 7.57 -7.79 11.24
C GLY A 31 6.32 -7.32 10.48
N ALA A 32 6.18 -6.02 10.27
CA ALA A 32 5.05 -5.45 9.54
C ALA A 32 5.04 -5.88 8.07
N ILE A 33 6.21 -5.92 7.41
CA ILE A 33 6.37 -6.46 6.05
C ILE A 33 5.94 -7.92 6.00
N LYS A 34 6.46 -8.75 6.92
CA LYS A 34 6.12 -10.18 7.01
C LYS A 34 4.61 -10.38 7.23
N ASN A 35 3.99 -9.56 8.07
CA ASN A 35 2.56 -9.61 8.34
C ASN A 35 1.73 -9.33 7.07
N VAL A 36 2.09 -8.30 6.30
CA VAL A 36 1.43 -8.00 5.01
C VAL A 36 1.57 -9.16 4.03
N GLN A 37 2.79 -9.69 3.85
CA GLN A 37 3.05 -10.82 2.94
C GLN A 37 2.25 -12.06 3.34
N CYS A 38 2.21 -12.38 4.64
CA CYS A 38 1.45 -13.51 5.17
C CYS A 38 -0.06 -13.33 4.91
N SER A 39 -0.60 -12.14 5.20
CA SER A 39 -2.02 -11.84 4.97
C SER A 39 -2.40 -11.90 3.50
N LEU A 40 -1.57 -11.41 2.58
CA LEU A 40 -1.82 -11.53 1.14
C LEU A 40 -1.82 -12.99 0.68
N LYS A 41 -0.86 -13.79 1.14
CA LYS A 41 -0.82 -15.23 0.85
C LYS A 41 -2.10 -15.92 1.32
N LEU A 42 -2.48 -15.68 2.58
CA LEU A 42 -3.66 -16.30 3.16
C LEU A 42 -4.95 -15.77 2.54
N PHE A 43 -5.01 -14.51 2.11
CA PHE A 43 -6.13 -13.97 1.34
C PHE A 43 -6.30 -14.68 -0.01
N GLY A 44 -5.20 -14.99 -0.71
CA GLY A 44 -5.24 -15.82 -1.91
C GLY A 44 -5.79 -17.23 -1.63
N SER A 45 -5.34 -17.86 -0.54
CA SER A 45 -5.85 -19.16 -0.10
C SER A 45 -7.34 -19.12 0.25
N ASP A 46 -7.77 -18.14 1.06
CA ASP A 46 -9.16 -17.99 1.50
C ASP A 46 -10.10 -17.70 0.30
N SER A 47 -9.60 -17.02 -0.74
CA SER A 47 -10.42 -16.66 -1.93
C SER A 47 -10.42 -17.71 -3.02
N GLY A 48 -9.50 -18.68 -2.97
CA GLY A 48 -9.28 -19.63 -4.06
C GLY A 48 -8.78 -18.96 -5.35
N LYS A 49 -8.17 -17.76 -5.25
CA LYS A 49 -7.69 -16.98 -6.39
C LYS A 49 -6.22 -16.59 -6.18
N ALA A 50 -5.47 -16.53 -7.28
CA ALA A 50 -4.07 -16.11 -7.22
C ALA A 50 -3.96 -14.62 -6.86
N VAL A 51 -2.99 -14.34 -5.98
CA VAL A 51 -2.49 -12.98 -5.73
C VAL A 51 -1.12 -12.88 -6.41
N GLY A 52 -0.99 -11.98 -7.37
CA GLY A 52 0.21 -11.78 -8.17
C GLY A 52 0.79 -10.37 -8.03
N ASP A 53 1.94 -10.14 -8.69
CA ASP A 53 2.56 -8.82 -8.89
C ASP A 53 2.60 -7.93 -7.64
N VAL A 54 2.90 -8.53 -6.48
CA VAL A 54 2.88 -7.84 -5.20
C VAL A 54 4.04 -6.84 -5.13
N VAL A 55 3.72 -5.57 -4.94
CA VAL A 55 4.70 -4.49 -4.73
C VAL A 55 4.31 -3.68 -3.49
N ILE A 56 5.23 -3.59 -2.54
CA ILE A 56 5.15 -2.63 -1.43
C ILE A 56 5.91 -1.38 -1.87
N SER A 57 5.19 -0.30 -2.16
CA SER A 57 5.75 0.97 -2.61
C SER A 57 5.82 1.97 -1.45
N SER A 58 6.99 2.58 -1.24
CA SER A 58 7.24 3.55 -0.16
C SER A 58 8.41 4.48 -0.48
N ASN A 59 8.65 5.48 0.38
CA ASN A 59 9.85 6.32 0.31
C ASN A 59 11.01 5.81 1.18
N CYS A 60 10.92 4.57 1.68
CA CYS A 60 12.02 3.90 2.37
C CYS A 60 13.10 3.52 1.34
N SER A 61 14.36 3.80 1.64
CA SER A 61 15.49 3.45 0.78
C SER A 61 16.69 3.04 1.63
N LEU A 62 17.74 2.49 1.00
CA LEU A 62 18.95 2.09 1.72
C LEU A 62 19.56 3.29 2.47
N GLY A 63 19.63 3.20 3.80
CA GLY A 63 20.12 4.28 4.67
C GLY A 63 19.06 5.29 5.10
N VAL A 64 17.80 5.14 4.67
CA VAL A 64 16.67 5.98 5.09
C VAL A 64 15.47 5.09 5.44
N ASP A 65 15.46 4.61 6.68
CA ASP A 65 14.41 3.73 7.20
C ASP A 65 13.19 4.51 7.72
N ASN A 66 13.35 5.81 7.99
CA ASN A 66 12.29 6.69 8.50
C ASN A 66 12.12 7.94 7.61
N PRO A 67 11.51 7.79 6.42
CA PRO A 67 11.33 8.89 5.49
C PRO A 67 10.35 9.96 6.01
N SER A 68 10.50 11.21 5.56
CA SER A 68 9.61 12.33 5.91
C SER A 68 8.15 12.10 5.47
N ASP A 69 7.97 11.36 4.38
CA ASP A 69 6.69 10.78 3.99
C ASP A 69 6.69 9.26 4.26
N PRO A 70 6.10 8.82 5.40
CA PRO A 70 6.01 7.43 5.81
C PRO A 70 4.84 6.66 5.16
N GLY A 71 4.16 7.27 4.18
CA GLY A 71 3.07 6.61 3.46
C GLY A 71 3.52 5.33 2.77
N VAL A 72 2.62 4.36 2.70
CA VAL A 72 2.85 3.06 2.07
C VAL A 72 1.67 2.71 1.18
N ALA A 73 1.96 2.20 -0.02
CA ALA A 73 0.97 1.65 -0.93
C ALA A 73 1.34 0.20 -1.29
N VAL A 74 0.44 -0.74 -0.98
CA VAL A 74 0.60 -2.15 -1.35
C VAL A 74 -0.26 -2.41 -2.57
N TRP A 75 0.42 -2.71 -3.67
CA TRP A 75 -0.18 -3.05 -4.95
C TRP A 75 -0.07 -4.55 -5.20
N PHE A 76 -1.09 -5.14 -5.82
CA PHE A 76 -1.10 -6.55 -6.22
C PHE A 76 -2.15 -6.79 -7.30
N THR A 77 -2.05 -7.92 -8.00
CA THR A 77 -3.06 -8.39 -8.96
C THR A 77 -3.92 -9.49 -8.34
N TRP A 78 -5.23 -9.40 -8.53
CA TRP A 78 -6.20 -10.38 -8.06
C TRP A 78 -7.40 -10.43 -9.03
N GLU A 79 -7.75 -11.64 -9.50
CA GLU A 79 -8.75 -11.84 -10.57
C GLU A 79 -8.53 -10.95 -11.81
N GLY A 80 -7.28 -10.80 -12.24
CA GLY A 80 -6.90 -9.97 -13.40
C GLY A 80 -7.05 -8.46 -13.17
N LYS A 81 -7.46 -8.03 -11.98
CA LYS A 81 -7.60 -6.63 -11.59
C LYS A 81 -6.39 -6.20 -10.76
N GLN A 82 -5.94 -4.96 -11.00
CA GLN A 82 -4.94 -4.33 -10.15
C GLN A 82 -5.63 -3.70 -8.93
N VAL A 83 -5.18 -4.08 -7.74
CA VAL A 83 -5.70 -3.61 -6.44
C VAL A 83 -4.61 -2.84 -5.72
N CYS A 84 -5.00 -1.78 -5.01
CA CYS A 84 -4.11 -1.00 -4.17
C CYS A 84 -4.74 -0.77 -2.78
N ILE A 85 -3.95 -0.99 -1.73
CA ILE A 85 -4.27 -0.57 -0.37
C ILE A 85 -3.18 0.42 0.06
N ALA A 86 -3.55 1.69 0.18
CA ALA A 86 -2.64 2.78 0.53
C ALA A 86 -3.01 3.39 1.89
N VAL A 87 -2.01 3.56 2.76
CA VAL A 87 -2.18 4.12 4.12
C VAL A 87 -1.02 5.06 4.44
N ASP A 88 -1.35 6.27 4.89
CA ASP A 88 -0.42 7.29 5.39
C ASP A 88 -0.91 7.97 6.68
N ARG A 89 -1.80 7.30 7.41
CA ARG A 89 -2.42 7.79 8.65
C ARG A 89 -1.43 7.97 9.79
N TYR A 90 -0.40 7.12 9.86
CA TYR A 90 0.53 7.07 10.98
C TYR A 90 1.86 7.72 10.65
N ALA A 91 2.51 8.28 11.68
CA ALA A 91 3.82 8.93 11.55
C ALA A 91 4.96 7.95 11.26
N LYS A 92 4.76 6.65 11.51
CA LYS A 92 5.75 5.59 11.32
C LYS A 92 5.38 4.69 10.14
N LEU A 93 6.38 4.32 9.34
CA LEU A 93 6.18 3.50 8.15
C LEU A 93 5.69 2.09 8.52
N GLU A 94 6.28 1.48 9.55
CA GLU A 94 5.88 0.17 10.05
C GLU A 94 4.44 0.14 10.60
N ALA A 95 3.96 1.27 11.13
CA ALA A 95 2.58 1.40 11.59
C ALA A 95 1.59 1.47 10.41
N ASN A 96 1.95 2.14 9.32
CA ASN A 96 1.15 2.15 8.10
C ASN A 96 1.09 0.76 7.46
N LEU A 97 2.20 0.01 7.42
CA LEU A 97 2.21 -1.39 6.99
C LEU A 97 1.34 -2.28 7.88
N GLN A 98 1.44 -2.12 9.20
CA GLN A 98 0.61 -2.91 10.13
C GLN A 98 -0.88 -2.62 9.95
N ALA A 99 -1.24 -1.37 9.66
CA ALA A 99 -2.62 -1.01 9.32
C ALA A 99 -3.09 -1.70 8.03
N ILE A 100 -2.24 -1.75 7.00
CA ILE A 100 -2.53 -2.45 5.73
C ILE A 100 -2.75 -3.95 5.99
N HIS A 101 -1.91 -4.58 6.82
CA HIS A 101 -2.10 -5.95 7.28
C HIS A 101 -3.50 -6.15 7.89
N HIS A 102 -3.92 -5.29 8.82
CA HIS A 102 -5.25 -5.38 9.44
C HIS A 102 -6.40 -5.18 8.44
N ILE A 103 -6.22 -4.31 7.44
CA ILE A 103 -7.20 -4.17 6.34
C ILE A 103 -7.34 -5.49 5.57
N ILE A 104 -6.23 -6.16 5.24
CA ILE A 104 -6.27 -7.45 4.54
C ILE A 104 -6.91 -8.54 5.42
N GLU A 105 -6.60 -8.59 6.72
CA GLU A 105 -7.25 -9.52 7.66
C GLU A 105 -8.76 -9.28 7.78
N ALA A 106 -9.19 -8.02 7.74
CA ALA A 106 -10.61 -7.67 7.70
C ALA A 106 -11.26 -8.21 6.42
N ARG A 107 -10.61 -8.05 5.25
CA ARG A 107 -11.11 -8.65 3.99
C ARG A 107 -11.16 -10.17 4.03
N ARG A 108 -10.21 -10.83 4.68
CA ARG A 108 -10.26 -12.28 4.89
C ARG A 108 -11.46 -12.68 5.76
N THR A 109 -11.75 -11.90 6.79
CA THR A 109 -12.94 -12.11 7.64
C THR A 109 -14.23 -11.93 6.82
N GLU A 110 -14.34 -10.83 6.06
CA GLU A 110 -15.47 -10.59 5.16
C GLU A 110 -15.65 -11.72 4.15
N LEU A 111 -14.57 -12.24 3.59
CA LEU A 111 -14.60 -13.34 2.64
C LEU A 111 -15.16 -14.63 3.23
N ARG A 112 -14.77 -14.98 4.46
CA ARG A 112 -15.25 -16.20 5.14
C ARG A 112 -16.73 -16.17 5.48
N HIS A 113 -17.27 -14.99 5.78
CA HIS A 113 -18.65 -14.86 6.26
C HIS A 113 -19.62 -14.29 5.22
N GLY A 114 -19.10 -13.55 4.24
CA GLY A 114 -19.85 -12.83 3.22
C GLY A 114 -19.68 -13.37 1.80
N GLY A 115 -18.71 -14.26 1.59
CA GLY A 115 -18.43 -14.86 0.29
C GLY A 115 -17.68 -13.95 -0.67
N LEU A 116 -17.37 -14.51 -1.84
CA LEU A 116 -16.48 -13.90 -2.83
C LEU A 116 -17.06 -12.62 -3.46
N GLU A 117 -18.39 -12.54 -3.62
CA GLU A 117 -19.06 -11.40 -4.26
C GLU A 117 -18.89 -10.09 -3.49
N ILE A 118 -18.91 -10.14 -2.15
CA ILE A 118 -18.71 -8.95 -1.31
C ILE A 118 -17.30 -8.39 -1.50
N ILE A 119 -16.30 -9.26 -1.58
CA ILE A 119 -14.91 -8.86 -1.82
C ILE A 119 -14.73 -8.31 -3.23
N ARG A 120 -15.36 -8.92 -4.23
CA ARG A 120 -15.37 -8.41 -5.61
C ARG A 120 -15.96 -7.02 -5.71
N ALA A 121 -17.09 -6.78 -5.06
CA ALA A 121 -17.72 -5.46 -5.01
C ALA A 121 -16.79 -4.44 -4.34
N THR A 122 -16.19 -4.82 -3.22
CA THR A 122 -15.25 -3.98 -2.47
C THR A 122 -14.05 -3.60 -3.32
N PHE A 123 -13.36 -4.58 -3.93
CA PHE A 123 -12.21 -4.33 -4.79
C PHE A 123 -12.55 -3.67 -6.13
N THR A 124 -13.79 -3.77 -6.60
CA THR A 124 -14.26 -2.98 -7.74
C THR A 124 -14.35 -1.50 -7.37
N GLY A 125 -14.73 -1.17 -6.12
CA GLY A 125 -14.58 0.18 -5.57
C GLY A 125 -13.12 0.65 -5.44
N PHE A 126 -12.18 -0.31 -5.35
CA PHE A 126 -10.72 -0.08 -5.32
C PHE A 126 -10.03 -0.28 -6.67
N LEU A 127 -10.76 -0.51 -7.78
CA LEU A 127 -10.16 -0.63 -9.11
C LEU A 127 -9.46 0.69 -9.40
N ALA A 128 -8.15 0.64 -9.20
CA ALA A 128 -7.29 1.79 -9.33
C ALA A 128 -7.28 2.16 -10.82
N LEU A 129 -7.42 3.46 -11.08
CA LEU A 129 -6.92 3.97 -12.33
C LEU A 129 -5.40 3.78 -12.37
N PRO A 130 -4.83 3.76 -13.59
CA PRO A 130 -3.40 3.70 -13.79
C PRO A 130 -2.64 4.50 -12.72
N ALA A 131 -1.64 3.88 -12.10
CA ALA A 131 -0.72 4.59 -11.24
C ALA A 131 -0.17 5.83 -11.96
N PRO A 132 0.07 6.95 -11.27
CA PRO A 132 0.68 8.11 -11.90
C PRO A 132 2.00 7.70 -12.56
N ALA A 133 2.23 8.14 -13.80
CA ALA A 133 3.49 7.89 -14.48
C ALA A 133 4.65 8.36 -13.59
N PRO A 134 5.73 7.58 -13.46
CA PRO A 134 6.86 7.94 -12.60
C PRO A 134 7.39 9.31 -13.03
N LYS A 135 7.32 10.30 -12.12
CA LYS A 135 7.89 11.62 -12.39
C LYS A 135 9.41 11.48 -12.48
N PRO A 136 10.06 11.98 -13.55
CA PRO A 136 11.50 11.88 -13.69
C PRO A 136 12.26 12.58 -12.57
N TRP A 137 13.42 12.03 -12.20
CA TRP A 137 14.21 12.46 -11.03
C TRP A 137 14.69 13.92 -11.10
N TRP A 138 14.82 14.51 -12.30
CA TRP A 138 15.26 15.89 -12.51
C TRP A 138 14.19 16.95 -12.24
N HIS A 139 12.92 16.56 -11.99
CA HIS A 139 11.88 17.49 -11.53
C HIS A 139 11.97 17.83 -10.02
N ARG A 140 13.00 17.35 -9.30
CA ARG A 140 13.26 17.64 -7.88
C ARG A 140 14.32 18.72 -7.65
N HIS A 141 14.33 19.78 -8.46
CA HIS A 141 15.09 20.98 -8.12
C HIS A 141 14.16 22.06 -7.55
N PRO A 142 14.46 22.65 -6.38
CA PRO A 142 13.91 23.97 -6.10
C PRO A 142 14.47 24.89 -7.17
N SER A 143 13.60 25.65 -7.83
CA SER A 143 14.01 26.78 -8.65
C SER A 143 14.91 27.67 -7.78
N LEU A 144 16.22 27.59 -7.98
CA LEU A 144 17.11 28.66 -7.59
C LEU A 144 16.78 29.81 -8.54
N GLY A 145 15.90 30.68 -8.06
CA GLY A 145 15.67 32.00 -8.61
C GLY A 145 16.98 32.77 -8.66
N GLY A 146 17.13 33.52 -9.74
CA GLY A 146 18.39 34.05 -10.22
C GLY A 146 19.07 35.08 -9.32
N PHE A 147 20.34 35.30 -9.66
CA PHE A 147 20.87 36.59 -10.10
C PHE A 147 21.87 36.31 -11.23
#